data_AF-A0A1U7Q0T5-F1
#
_entry.id   AF-A0A1U7Q0T5-F1
#
_cell.length_a   1.000
_cell.length_b   1.000
_cell.length_c   1.000
_cell.angle_alpha   90.00
_cell.angle_beta   90.00
_cell.angle_gamma   90.00
#
_symmetry.space_group_name_H-M   'P 1'
#
loop_
_entity.id
_entity.type
_entity.pdbx_description
1 polymer ?
#
loop_
_entity_poly.entity_id
_entity_poly.type
_entity_poly.pdbx_seq_one_letter_code
_entity_poly.pdbx_strand_id
1 'polypeptide(L)'
;MKQRHLLRIALLLIIPFFSVKSVAQKPKHYPLSKAFLEGFSKRLNDSIPSLGSFIISKDQQIVYEQYFHGADRNTVFSIKSVTKSITSVLAGIARDQHLLPDLSAPVLKQIQPKKRKINSNLAFRFYQYSHPAIHWFPFR
;
A
#
# COMPACT_ATOMS: atom_id res chain seq x y z
N MET A 1 -13.25 -11.48 -44.25
CA MET A 1 -13.40 -10.64 -43.03
C MET A 1 -14.12 -11.33 -41.86
N LYS A 2 -15.10 -12.23 -42.04
CA LYS A 2 -15.87 -12.84 -40.93
C LYS A 2 -15.07 -13.72 -39.94
N GLN A 3 -14.02 -14.42 -40.40
CA GLN A 3 -13.35 -15.46 -39.59
C GLN A 3 -12.47 -14.91 -38.45
N ARG A 4 -11.87 -13.73 -38.64
CA ARG A 4 -11.05 -13.05 -37.61
C ARG A 4 -11.88 -12.51 -36.45
N HIS A 5 -13.14 -12.14 -36.70
CA HIS A 5 -14.08 -11.71 -35.66
C HIS A 5 -14.61 -12.91 -34.86
N LEU A 6 -14.84 -14.05 -35.51
CA LEU A 6 -15.25 -15.29 -34.83
C LEU A 6 -14.15 -15.81 -33.89
N LEU A 7 -12.88 -15.75 -34.29
CA LEU A 7 -11.73 -16.13 -33.44
C LEU A 7 -11.56 -15.20 -32.22
N ARG A 8 -11.82 -13.90 -32.37
CA ARG A 8 -11.76 -12.93 -31.26
C ARG A 8 -12.91 -13.09 -30.27
N ILE A 9 -14.12 -13.40 -30.76
CA ILE A 9 -15.28 -13.69 -29.92
C ILE A 9 -15.07 -15.00 -29.15
N ALA A 10 -14.51 -16.03 -29.80
CA ALA A 10 -14.16 -17.29 -29.13
C ALA A 10 -13.07 -17.09 -28.05
N LEU A 11 -12.09 -16.22 -28.27
CA LEU A 11 -11.03 -15.93 -27.29
C LEU A 11 -11.56 -15.12 -26.08
N LEU A 12 -12.50 -14.19 -26.30
CA LEU A 12 -13.12 -13.39 -25.23
C LEU A 12 -14.06 -14.19 -24.33
N LEU A 13 -14.61 -15.32 -24.81
CA LEU A 13 -15.48 -16.20 -24.03
C LEU A 13 -14.73 -17.15 -23.08
N ILE A 14 -13.41 -17.30 -23.22
CA ILE A 14 -12.59 -18.18 -22.35
C ILE A 14 -12.11 -17.43 -21.09
N ILE A 15 -12.02 -16.10 -21.14
CA ILE A 15 -11.51 -15.25 -20.05
C ILE A 15 -12.36 -15.33 -18.75
N PRO A 16 -13.70 -15.45 -18.76
CA PRO A 16 -14.45 -15.62 -17.51
C PRO A 16 -14.36 -17.04 -16.92
N PHE A 17 -13.85 -18.03 -17.67
CA PHE A 17 -13.68 -19.41 -17.17
C PHE A 17 -12.39 -19.60 -16.36
N PHE A 18 -11.43 -18.68 -16.51
CA PHE A 18 -10.33 -18.50 -15.57
C PHE A 18 -10.79 -17.70 -14.34
N SER A 19 -12.01 -17.98 -13.87
CA SER A 19 -12.37 -17.70 -12.49
C SER A 19 -11.38 -18.48 -11.65
N VAL A 20 -10.48 -17.77 -10.97
CA VAL A 20 -9.64 -18.33 -9.92
C VAL A 20 -10.59 -19.11 -9.01
N LYS A 21 -10.66 -20.43 -9.20
CA LYS A 21 -11.15 -21.33 -8.17
C LYS A 21 -10.15 -21.16 -7.06
N SER A 22 -10.38 -20.15 -6.23
CA SER A 22 -9.84 -20.12 -4.88
C SER A 22 -10.33 -21.44 -4.31
N VAL A 23 -9.45 -22.43 -4.31
CA VAL A 23 -9.65 -23.63 -3.52
C VAL A 23 -9.67 -23.07 -2.12
N ALA A 24 -10.89 -22.78 -1.64
CA ALA A 24 -11.16 -22.55 -0.25
C ALA A 24 -10.85 -23.88 0.42
N GLN A 25 -9.55 -24.12 0.66
CA GLN A 25 -9.10 -25.11 1.60
C GLN A 25 -9.81 -24.71 2.89
N LYS A 26 -10.72 -25.55 3.37
CA LYS A 26 -11.34 -25.35 4.69
C LYS A 26 -10.18 -25.10 5.65
N PRO A 27 -10.10 -23.90 6.28
CA PRO A 27 -8.95 -23.55 7.09
C PRO A 27 -8.81 -24.63 8.15
N LYS A 28 -7.63 -25.25 8.21
CA LYS A 28 -7.28 -26.18 9.29
C LYS A 28 -7.20 -25.32 10.55
N HIS A 29 -8.34 -25.17 11.20
CA HIS A 29 -8.55 -24.31 12.35
C HIS A 29 -7.85 -24.99 13.53
N TYR A 30 -6.65 -24.52 13.85
CA TYR A 30 -6.10 -24.71 15.18
C TYR A 30 -6.62 -23.53 15.99
N PRO A 31 -7.68 -23.68 16.79
CA PRO A 31 -8.11 -22.60 17.66
C PRO A 31 -6.91 -22.26 18.55
N LEU A 32 -6.36 -21.05 18.39
CA LEU A 32 -5.38 -20.54 19.34
C LEU A 32 -6.05 -20.59 20.71
N SER A 33 -5.43 -21.28 21.67
CA SER A 33 -6.05 -21.48 22.97
C SER A 33 -6.25 -20.11 23.63
N LYS A 34 -7.37 -19.94 24.34
CA LYS A 34 -7.66 -18.69 25.04
C LYS A 34 -6.50 -18.29 25.98
N ALA A 35 -5.93 -19.27 26.69
CA ALA A 35 -4.76 -19.06 27.55
C ALA A 35 -3.52 -18.55 26.79
N PHE A 36 -3.26 -19.06 25.57
CA PHE A 36 -2.18 -18.55 24.74
C PHE A 36 -2.45 -17.10 24.32
N LEU A 37 -3.67 -16.81 23.85
CA LEU A 37 -4.05 -15.46 23.41
C LEU A 37 -3.95 -14.43 24.54
N GLU A 38 -4.42 -14.77 25.74
CA GLU A 38 -4.30 -13.91 26.93
C GLU A 38 -2.84 -13.63 27.28
N GLY A 39 -1.99 -14.67 27.30
CA GLY A 39 -0.56 -14.52 27.54
C GLY A 39 0.14 -13.71 26.44
N PHE A 40 -0.30 -13.87 25.19
CA PHE A 40 0.21 -13.11 24.04
C PHE A 40 -0.18 -11.63 24.12
N SER A 41 -1.45 -11.31 24.39
CA SER A 41 -1.93 -9.94 24.62
C SER A 41 -1.13 -9.25 25.72
N LYS A 42 -0.88 -9.95 26.84
CA LYS A 42 -0.08 -9.42 27.94
C LYS A 42 1.35 -9.11 27.50
N ARG A 43 2.00 -10.04 26.80
CA ARG A 43 3.38 -9.84 26.29
C ARG A 43 3.47 -8.68 25.31
N LEU A 44 2.48 -8.50 24.43
CA LEU A 44 2.42 -7.37 23.50
C LEU A 44 2.36 -6.05 24.26
N ASN A 45 1.46 -5.95 25.24
CA ASN A 45 1.30 -4.76 26.06
C ASN A 45 2.58 -4.42 26.86
N ASP A 46 3.21 -5.44 27.45
CA ASP A 46 4.42 -5.27 28.25
C ASP A 46 5.64 -4.90 27.38
N SER A 47 5.73 -5.46 26.16
CA SER A 47 6.90 -5.28 25.29
C SER A 47 6.82 -4.02 24.42
N ILE A 48 5.62 -3.56 24.08
CA ILE A 48 5.39 -2.41 23.20
C ILE A 48 4.32 -1.50 23.82
N PRO A 49 4.68 -0.65 24.81
CA PRO A 49 3.72 0.20 25.53
C PRO A 49 3.01 1.23 24.64
N SER A 50 3.52 1.51 23.44
CA SER A 50 2.89 2.42 22.46
C SER A 50 2.03 1.69 21.43
N LEU A 51 1.89 0.36 21.51
CA LEU A 51 1.08 -0.41 20.59
C LEU A 51 -0.40 -0.02 20.77
N GLY A 52 -1.05 0.42 19.70
CA GLY A 52 -2.48 0.76 19.74
C GLY A 52 -3.40 -0.40 19.40
N SER A 53 -2.97 -1.28 18.48
CA SER A 53 -3.73 -2.45 18.08
C SER A 53 -2.84 -3.52 17.46
N PHE A 54 -3.30 -4.77 17.47
CA PHE A 54 -2.66 -5.89 16.80
C PHE A 54 -3.71 -6.85 16.25
N ILE A 55 -3.56 -7.26 14.99
CA ILE A 55 -4.53 -8.09 14.27
C ILE A 55 -3.78 -9.22 13.56
N ILE A 56 -4.27 -10.45 13.69
CA ILE A 56 -3.81 -11.62 12.94
C ILE A 56 -4.96 -12.10 12.07
N SER A 57 -4.71 -12.17 10.77
CA SER A 57 -5.64 -12.74 9.80
C SER A 57 -5.00 -13.95 9.12
N LYS A 58 -5.78 -15.02 8.96
CA LYS A 58 -5.40 -16.25 8.25
C LYS A 58 -6.58 -16.68 7.39
N ASP A 59 -6.33 -17.04 6.14
CA ASP A 59 -7.35 -17.53 5.21
C ASP A 59 -8.56 -16.58 5.11
N GLN A 60 -8.27 -15.27 5.07
CA GLN A 60 -9.27 -14.17 5.04
C GLN A 60 -10.13 -14.05 6.31
N GLN A 61 -9.79 -14.75 7.39
CA GLN A 61 -10.48 -14.68 8.67
C GLN A 61 -9.58 -14.05 9.73
N ILE A 62 -10.13 -13.12 10.50
CA ILE A 62 -9.45 -12.58 11.68
C ILE A 62 -9.48 -13.67 12.77
N VAL A 63 -8.30 -14.15 13.15
CA VAL A 63 -8.14 -15.18 14.19
C VAL A 63 -7.74 -14.60 15.55
N TYR A 64 -7.30 -13.34 15.57
CA TYR A 64 -7.01 -12.57 16.77
C TYR A 64 -7.04 -11.07 16.45
N GLU A 65 -7.66 -10.28 17.32
CA GLU A 65 -7.74 -8.83 17.21
C GLU A 65 -7.79 -8.25 18.63
N GLN A 66 -6.83 -7.38 18.94
CA GLN A 66 -6.72 -6.76 20.25
C GLN A 66 -6.38 -5.28 20.09
N TYR A 67 -7.07 -4.44 20.85
CA TYR A 67 -6.79 -3.01 20.99
C TYR A 67 -6.24 -2.74 22.40
N PHE A 68 -5.39 -1.73 22.49
CA PHE A 68 -4.71 -1.36 23.74
C PHE A 68 -4.91 0.14 23.99
N HIS A 69 -4.69 0.56 25.24
CA HIS A 69 -4.61 1.99 25.60
C HIS A 69 -5.84 2.83 25.21
N GLY A 70 -7.04 2.25 25.32
CA GLY A 70 -8.30 2.95 25.00
C GLY A 70 -8.61 3.05 23.51
N ALA A 71 -7.80 2.45 22.64
CA ALA A 71 -8.13 2.32 21.22
C ALA A 71 -9.26 1.31 20.99
N ASP A 72 -9.92 1.45 19.85
CA ASP A 72 -10.98 0.57 19.37
C ASP A 72 -10.90 0.41 17.85
N ARG A 73 -11.88 -0.30 17.27
CA ARG A 73 -11.98 -0.54 15.82
C ARG A 73 -12.08 0.74 14.98
N ASN A 74 -12.56 1.84 15.56
CA ASN A 74 -12.77 3.11 14.87
C ASN A 74 -11.61 4.08 15.05
N THR A 75 -10.59 3.69 15.83
CA THR A 75 -9.43 4.52 16.11
C THR A 75 -8.56 4.68 14.86
N VAL A 76 -8.28 5.92 14.48
CA VAL A 76 -7.43 6.25 13.33
C VAL A 76 -5.97 6.31 13.75
N PHE A 77 -5.12 5.47 13.15
CA PHE A 77 -3.68 5.45 13.40
C PHE A 77 -2.89 6.17 12.30
N SER A 78 -1.82 6.87 12.68
CA SER A 78 -0.84 7.38 11.72
C SER A 78 0.06 6.25 11.25
N ILE A 79 -0.17 5.77 10.03
CA ILE A 79 0.50 4.58 9.48
C ILE A 79 1.84 4.89 8.77
N LYS A 80 2.30 6.15 8.75
CA LYS A 80 3.59 6.62 8.19
C LYS A 80 4.00 5.91 6.89
N SER A 81 5.06 5.10 6.93
CA SER A 81 5.62 4.45 5.74
C SER A 81 4.75 3.36 5.13
N VAL A 82 3.71 2.87 5.81
CA VAL A 82 2.71 1.97 5.20
C VAL A 82 2.06 2.62 3.98
N THR A 83 1.90 3.95 3.98
CA THR A 83 1.38 4.71 2.83
C THR A 83 2.15 4.40 1.55
N LYS A 84 3.47 4.14 1.62
CA LYS A 84 4.29 3.85 0.44
C LYS A 84 3.87 2.56 -0.26
N SER A 85 3.44 1.54 0.48
CA SER A 85 2.95 0.28 -0.10
C SER A 85 1.67 0.50 -0.91
N ILE A 86 0.75 1.32 -0.37
CA ILE A 86 -0.47 1.70 -1.10
C ILE A 86 -0.11 2.52 -2.34
N THR A 87 0.76 3.53 -2.19
CA THR A 87 1.22 4.35 -3.31
C THR A 87 1.93 3.52 -4.37
N SER A 88 2.73 2.51 -4.01
CA SER A 88 3.41 1.64 -4.97
C SER A 88 2.43 0.76 -5.74
N VAL A 89 1.38 0.25 -5.09
CA VAL A 89 0.32 -0.50 -5.78
C VAL A 89 -0.40 0.40 -6.79
N LEU A 90 -0.78 1.62 -6.37
CA LEU A 90 -1.42 2.59 -7.27
C LEU A 90 -0.51 2.98 -8.44
N ALA A 91 0.79 3.16 -8.21
CA ALA A 91 1.75 3.43 -9.27
C ALA A 91 1.87 2.25 -10.25
N GLY A 92 1.84 1.00 -9.76
CA GLY A 92 1.77 -0.20 -10.58
C GLY A 92 0.52 -0.24 -11.46
N ILE A 93 -0.66 0.00 -10.87
CA ILE A 93 -1.93 0.07 -11.61
C ILE A 93 -1.88 1.18 -12.69
N ALA A 94 -1.36 2.36 -12.36
CA ALA A 94 -1.26 3.47 -13.31
C ALA A 94 -0.32 3.14 -14.47
N ARG A 95 0.77 2.39 -14.21
CA ARG A 95 1.65 1.87 -15.26
C ARG A 95 0.93 0.87 -16.16
N ASP A 96 0.19 -0.07 -15.58
CA ASP A 96 -0.57 -1.09 -16.34
C ASP A 96 -1.66 -0.44 -17.21
N GLN A 97 -2.19 0.71 -16.79
CA GLN A 97 -3.13 1.53 -17.56
C GLN A 97 -2.46 2.51 -18.53
N HIS A 98 -1.14 2.45 -18.71
CA HIS A 98 -0.35 3.36 -19.55
C HIS A 98 -0.47 4.85 -19.18
N LEU A 99 -0.83 5.16 -17.92
CA LEU A 99 -0.90 6.53 -17.39
C LEU A 99 0.46 7.05 -16.93
N LEU A 100 1.40 6.15 -16.64
CA LEU A 100 2.79 6.47 -16.33
C LEU A 100 3.72 5.99 -17.45
N PRO A 101 4.82 6.72 -17.72
CA PRO A 101 5.81 6.29 -18.70
C PRO A 101 6.57 5.05 -18.21
N ASP A 102 7.40 4.50 -19.09
CA ASP A 102 8.28 3.38 -18.72
C ASP A 102 9.27 3.75 -17.58
N LEU A 103 9.79 2.76 -16.85
CA LEU A 103 10.70 2.96 -15.72
C LEU A 103 12.03 3.60 -16.15
N SER A 104 12.39 3.43 -17.42
CA SER A 104 13.57 4.06 -18.02
C SER A 104 13.39 5.56 -18.30
N ALA A 105 12.16 6.08 -18.22
CA ALA A 105 11.87 7.47 -18.54
C ALA A 105 12.43 8.43 -17.47
N PRO A 106 13.06 9.55 -17.86
CA PRO A 106 13.54 10.54 -16.92
C PRO A 106 12.41 11.15 -16.08
N VAL A 107 12.49 11.02 -14.75
CA VAL A 107 11.47 11.51 -13.80
C VAL A 107 11.22 13.01 -13.94
N LEU A 108 12.27 13.81 -14.18
CA LEU A 108 12.16 15.27 -14.32
C LEU A 108 11.27 15.70 -15.49
N LYS A 109 11.09 14.86 -16.52
CA LYS A 109 10.16 15.17 -17.62
C LYS A 109 8.68 15.06 -17.19
N GLN A 110 8.40 14.21 -16.20
CA GLN A 110 7.05 14.00 -15.66
C GLN A 110 6.69 15.02 -14.60
N ILE A 111 7.67 15.40 -13.78
CA ILE A 111 7.51 16.40 -12.72
C ILE A 111 7.99 17.74 -13.27
N GLN A 112 7.18 18.38 -14.11
CA GLN A 112 7.46 19.76 -14.50
C GLN A 112 7.24 20.68 -13.30
N PRO A 113 8.25 21.40 -12.81
CA PRO A 113 7.99 22.46 -11.84
C PRO A 113 7.09 23.49 -12.52
N LYS A 114 5.87 23.64 -12.01
CA LYS A 114 4.95 24.67 -12.48
C LYS A 114 5.71 26.00 -12.38
N LYS A 115 5.99 26.67 -13.50
CA LYS A 115 6.68 27.97 -13.53
C LYS A 115 5.86 28.95 -12.68
N ARG A 116 6.25 29.15 -11.43
CA ARG A 116 5.67 30.17 -10.57
C ARG A 116 6.08 31.50 -11.18
N LYS A 117 5.13 32.34 -11.60
CA LYS A 117 5.41 33.76 -11.92
C LYS A 117 5.98 34.37 -10.64
N ILE A 118 7.29 34.54 -10.58
CA ILE A 118 7.94 35.29 -9.51
C ILE A 118 7.96 36.73 -9.99
N ASN A 119 7.23 37.62 -9.29
CA ASN A 119 7.32 39.05 -9.52
C ASN A 119 8.76 39.48 -9.21
N SER A 120 9.38 40.21 -10.14
CA SER A 120 10.81 40.51 -10.25
C SER A 120 11.43 41.38 -9.14
N ASN A 121 10.79 41.50 -7.97
CA ASN A 121 11.27 42.34 -6.86
C ASN A 121 11.70 41.56 -5.60
N LEU A 122 11.78 40.22 -5.66
CA LEU A 122 12.44 39.46 -4.59
C LEU A 122 13.80 38.95 -5.08
N ALA A 123 14.86 39.53 -4.50
CA ALA A 123 16.24 39.14 -4.68
C ALA A 123 16.41 37.62 -4.53
N PHE A 124 16.92 36.99 -5.58
CA PHE A 124 17.30 35.58 -5.60
C PHE A 124 18.54 35.38 -4.74
N ARG A 125 18.36 34.94 -3.48
CA ARG A 125 19.44 34.35 -2.70
C ARG A 125 19.56 32.87 -3.08
N PHE A 126 20.48 32.59 -4.01
CA PHE A 126 20.90 31.24 -4.32
C PHE A 126 21.49 30.59 -3.06
N TYR A 127 20.87 29.52 -2.57
CA TYR A 127 21.58 28.51 -1.80
C TYR A 127 22.05 27.44 -2.78
N GLN A 128 23.32 27.55 -3.15
CA GLN A 128 24.10 26.49 -3.79
C GLN A 128 24.47 25.44 -2.73
N TYR A 129 24.55 24.18 -3.16
CA TYR A 129 24.86 22.93 -2.41
C TYR A 129 23.62 22.27 -1.76
N SER A 130 23.18 21.05 -2.11
CA SER A 130 23.94 19.85 -2.48
C SER A 130 23.07 18.80 -3.21
N HIS A 131 23.62 18.05 -4.18
CA HIS A 131 23.18 16.69 -4.56
C HIS A 131 24.19 15.68 -3.96
N PRO A 132 23.92 14.37 -3.78
CA PRO A 132 22.66 13.61 -3.81
C PRO A 132 22.49 12.72 -2.55
N ALA A 133 21.48 12.96 -1.73
CA ALA A 133 20.92 11.93 -0.85
C ALA A 133 19.57 12.42 -0.40
N ILE A 134 18.52 11.61 -0.57
CA ILE A 134 17.19 11.91 -0.06
C ILE A 134 17.32 12.01 1.46
N HIS A 135 17.41 13.24 1.98
CA HIS A 135 17.54 13.48 3.40
C HIS A 135 16.16 13.29 4.02
N TRP A 136 16.05 12.40 5.01
CA TRP A 136 14.83 12.28 5.79
C TRP A 136 14.73 13.52 6.68
N PHE A 137 13.85 14.44 6.33
CA PHE A 137 13.46 15.49 7.26
C PHE A 137 12.71 14.84 8.42
N PRO A 138 13.05 15.16 9.68
CA PRO A 138 12.32 14.65 10.82
C PRO A 138 10.87 15.11 10.71
N PHE A 139 9.94 14.16 10.59
CA PHE A 139 8.52 14.42 10.74
C PHE A 139 8.29 14.79 12.21
N ARG A 140 8.02 16.07 12.46
CA ARG A 140 7.68 16.61 13.77
C ARG A 140 6.23 16.29 14.11
#